data_AF-A0A854D5U7-F1
#
_entry.id   AF-A0A854D5U7-F1
#
_cell.length_a   1.000
_cell.length_b   1.000
_cell.length_c   1.000
_cell.angle_alpha   90.00
_cell.angle_beta   90.00
_cell.angle_gamma   90.00
#
_symmetry.space_group_name_H-M   'P 1'
#
loop_
_entity.id
_entity.type
_entity.pdbx_description
1 polymer ?
#
loop_
_entity_poly.entity_id
_entity_poly.type
_entity_poly.pdbx_seq_one_letter_code
_entity_poly.pdbx_strand_id
1 'polypeptide(L)'
;MGIATVLGSARAQRYEEQVTGVPIKHSYIVNGVEFDGYNGFALVDAKGPGYDPLIKGDWSREPKSTPRKVDPVTGKVTPKKKGLIETAEDQVEAVRATGTDTPIQWHIAEKDTFDTLREKQYWGEFPVEIELIHTPPN
;
A
#
# COMPACT_ATOMS: atom_id res chain seq x y z
N MET A 1 -1.92 21.03 -8.32
CA MET A 1 -1.31 20.05 -7.40
C MET A 1 -1.93 20.26 -6.02
N GLY A 2 -2.71 19.29 -5.54
CA GLY A 2 -3.26 19.32 -4.18
C GLY A 2 -2.39 18.47 -3.28
N ILE A 3 -1.84 19.06 -2.22
CA ILE A 3 -1.01 18.36 -1.23
C ILE A 3 -1.97 17.79 -0.18
N ALA A 4 -2.10 16.48 -0.11
CA ALA A 4 -2.87 15.80 0.95
C ALA A 4 -1.88 15.08 1.87
N THR A 5 -1.47 15.74 2.96
CA THR A 5 -0.71 15.08 4.03
C THR A 5 -1.66 14.22 4.85
N VAL A 6 -1.66 12.90 4.64
CA VAL A 6 -2.38 11.95 5.51
C VAL A 6 -1.38 11.39 6.53
N LEU A 7 -1.52 11.81 7.79
CA LEU A 7 -0.67 11.34 8.89
C LEU A 7 -1.11 9.93 9.33
N GLY A 8 -0.30 8.92 9.00
CA GLY A 8 -0.36 7.59 9.65
C GLY A 8 0.11 7.65 11.11
N SER A 9 0.01 6.53 11.85
CA SER A 9 0.55 6.46 13.23
C SER A 9 2.06 6.75 13.26
N ALA A 10 2.60 7.29 14.36
CA ALA A 10 4.03 7.60 14.47
C ALA A 10 4.96 6.40 14.17
N ARG A 11 4.48 5.16 14.38
CA ARG A 11 5.22 3.93 14.01
C ARG A 11 5.22 3.69 12.51
N ALA A 12 4.06 3.86 11.86
CA ALA A 12 3.96 3.74 10.40
C ALA A 12 4.80 4.82 9.70
N GLN A 13 4.75 6.05 10.21
CA GLN A 13 5.53 7.17 9.67
C GLN A 13 7.04 6.91 9.73
N ARG A 14 7.58 6.45 10.88
CA ARG A 14 9.01 6.13 10.99
C ARG A 14 9.45 5.00 10.05
N TYR A 15 8.57 4.01 9.86
CA TYR A 15 8.84 2.92 8.94
C TYR A 15 8.86 3.40 7.47
N GLU A 16 7.92 4.28 7.10
CA GLU A 16 7.91 4.91 5.78
C GLU A 16 9.17 5.72 5.51
N GLU A 17 9.63 6.52 6.49
CA GLU A 17 10.89 7.29 6.38
C GLU A 17 12.11 6.39 6.25
N GLN A 18 12.14 5.25 6.95
CA GLN A 18 13.18 4.24 6.81
C GLN A 18 13.20 3.64 5.40
N VAL A 19 12.05 3.27 4.85
CA VAL A 19 11.92 2.62 3.54
C VAL A 19 12.27 3.60 2.41
N THR A 20 11.80 4.84 2.51
CA THR A 20 11.91 5.83 1.43
C THR A 20 13.17 6.69 1.52
N GLY A 21 13.79 6.80 2.70
CA GLY A 21 14.96 7.64 2.95
C GLY A 21 14.67 9.15 3.00
N VAL A 22 13.39 9.55 3.02
CA VAL A 22 12.96 10.95 2.99
C VAL A 22 12.19 11.32 4.27
N PRO A 23 12.59 12.35 5.03
CA PRO A 23 11.83 12.84 6.18
C PRO A 23 10.55 13.56 5.71
N ILE A 24 9.37 13.05 6.11
CA ILE A 24 8.01 13.51 5.74
C ILE A 24 7.69 13.45 4.21
N LYS A 25 6.65 12.68 3.85
CA LYS A 25 6.26 12.33 2.47
C LYS A 25 5.77 13.51 1.61
N HIS A 26 6.26 13.51 0.36
CA HIS A 26 5.43 13.79 -0.81
C HIS A 26 4.96 12.44 -1.36
N SER A 27 3.66 12.12 -1.24
CA SER A 27 3.15 10.94 -1.95
C SER A 27 3.24 11.13 -3.45
N TYR A 28 3.46 10.04 -4.17
CA TYR A 28 3.57 10.06 -5.63
C TYR A 28 2.28 9.57 -6.25
N ILE A 29 1.68 10.36 -7.15
CA ILE A 29 0.39 10.04 -7.76
C ILE A 29 0.60 9.66 -9.23
N VAL A 30 0.19 8.46 -9.59
CA VAL A 30 0.16 7.97 -10.97
C VAL A 30 -1.28 7.72 -11.36
N ASN A 31 -1.78 8.42 -12.39
CA ASN A 31 -3.15 8.26 -12.89
C ASN A 31 -4.24 8.30 -11.79
N GLY A 32 -4.03 9.09 -10.73
CA GLY A 32 -4.96 9.22 -9.61
C GLY A 32 -4.82 8.16 -8.51
N VAL A 33 -3.87 7.22 -8.64
CA VAL A 33 -3.51 6.22 -7.63
C VAL A 33 -2.25 6.67 -6.87
N GLU A 34 -2.29 6.52 -5.56
CA GLU A 34 -1.23 6.95 -4.64
C GLU A 34 -0.19 5.86 -4.40
N PHE A 35 1.07 6.29 -4.33
CA PHE A 35 2.22 5.55 -3.85
C PHE A 35 2.88 6.33 -2.72
N ASP A 36 3.51 5.61 -1.80
CA ASP A 36 4.17 6.18 -0.64
C ASP A 36 5.39 7.02 -1.02
N GLY A 37 6.03 6.70 -2.15
CA GLY A 37 7.09 7.53 -2.70
C GLY A 37 7.64 7.01 -4.02
N TYR A 38 8.70 7.67 -4.47
CA TYR A 38 9.51 7.25 -5.62
C TYR A 38 10.98 7.37 -5.23
N ASN A 39 11.74 6.29 -5.33
CA ASN A 39 13.13 6.24 -4.85
C ASN A 39 14.18 6.54 -5.95
N GLY A 40 13.76 7.05 -7.11
CA GLY A 40 14.61 7.28 -8.28
C GLY A 40 14.72 6.07 -9.22
N PHE A 41 14.14 4.92 -8.84
CA PHE A 41 14.09 3.72 -9.66
C PHE A 41 12.67 3.13 -9.72
N ALA A 42 12.02 2.93 -8.57
CA ALA A 42 10.71 2.31 -8.44
C ALA A 42 9.72 3.22 -7.71
N LEU A 43 8.43 2.99 -8.00
CA LEU A 43 7.33 3.48 -7.19
C LEU A 43 7.21 2.60 -5.94
N VAL A 44 7.27 3.21 -4.77
CA VAL A 44 7.44 2.53 -3.50
C VAL A 44 6.17 2.63 -2.66
N ASP A 45 5.80 1.53 -2.02
CA ASP A 45 4.75 1.44 -1.01
C ASP A 45 5.29 0.72 0.23
N ALA A 46 5.05 1.26 1.43
CA ALA A 46 5.54 0.73 2.69
C ALA A 46 4.37 0.16 3.50
N LYS A 47 4.36 -1.17 3.66
CA LYS A 47 3.41 -1.86 4.54
C LYS A 47 4.06 -2.05 5.91
N GLY A 48 3.86 -1.04 6.77
CA GLY A 48 4.42 -1.00 8.12
C GLY A 48 3.84 -2.03 9.09
N PRO A 49 4.30 -2.09 10.35
CA PRO A 49 3.85 -3.08 11.32
C PRO A 49 2.34 -3.01 11.60
N GLY A 50 1.70 -4.17 11.82
CA GLY A 50 0.28 -4.30 12.14
C GLY A 50 -0.58 -4.93 11.03
N TYR A 51 0.01 -5.43 9.95
CA TYR A 51 -0.70 -6.19 8.91
C TYR A 51 -0.78 -7.69 9.21
N ASP A 52 0.18 -8.24 9.95
CA ASP A 52 0.20 -9.63 10.42
C ASP A 52 -1.10 -10.06 11.08
N PRO A 53 -1.65 -9.35 12.09
CA PRO A 53 -2.92 -9.75 12.69
C PRO A 53 -4.11 -9.64 11.72
N LEU A 54 -4.01 -8.82 10.65
CA LEU A 54 -5.04 -8.72 9.61
C LEU A 54 -4.96 -9.86 8.57
N ILE A 55 -3.87 -10.61 8.56
CA ILE A 55 -3.60 -11.65 7.57
C ILE A 55 -3.51 -13.06 8.22
N LYS A 56 -3.26 -13.15 9.53
CA LYS A 56 -3.10 -14.41 10.27
C LYS A 56 -4.44 -15.04 10.71
N GLY A 57 -4.85 -16.09 9.98
CA GLY A 57 -5.80 -17.13 10.43
C GLY A 57 -7.05 -17.25 9.56
N ASP A 58 -7.70 -18.42 9.53
CA ASP A 58 -8.94 -18.67 8.75
C ASP A 58 -10.09 -17.69 9.07
N TRP A 59 -10.03 -17.06 10.26
CA TRP A 59 -10.94 -16.03 10.74
C TRP A 59 -10.45 -14.59 10.47
N SER A 60 -9.17 -14.38 10.18
CA SER A 60 -8.57 -13.10 9.79
C SER A 60 -8.49 -13.03 8.26
N ARG A 61 -9.03 -11.98 7.67
CA ARG A 61 -9.04 -11.80 6.22
C ARG A 61 -8.28 -10.54 5.90
N GLU A 62 -7.53 -10.59 4.80
CA GLU A 62 -7.02 -9.42 4.08
C GLU A 62 -7.97 -8.23 4.30
N PRO A 63 -7.45 -7.05 4.72
CA PRO A 63 -8.30 -5.92 5.06
C PRO A 63 -9.32 -5.69 3.95
N LYS A 64 -10.61 -5.91 4.25
CA LYS A 64 -11.63 -5.85 3.20
C LYS A 64 -11.81 -4.42 2.75
N SER A 65 -11.96 -4.25 1.45
CA SER A 65 -12.41 -2.97 0.91
C SER A 65 -13.76 -2.58 1.50
N THR A 66 -13.84 -1.37 2.05
CA THR A 66 -15.07 -0.85 2.64
C THR A 66 -15.67 0.20 1.72
N PRO A 67 -16.98 0.17 1.41
CA PRO A 67 -17.58 1.20 0.58
C PRO A 67 -17.47 2.58 1.24
N ARG A 68 -17.43 3.62 0.41
CA ARG A 68 -17.58 5.01 0.84
C ARG A 68 -18.95 5.15 1.52
N LYS A 69 -19.00 5.72 2.73
CA LYS A 69 -20.25 6.02 3.43
C LYS A 69 -20.39 7.53 3.55
N VAL A 70 -21.61 8.02 3.46
CA VAL A 70 -21.94 9.42 3.72
C VAL A 70 -22.78 9.44 4.97
N ASP A 71 -22.34 10.20 5.97
CA ASP A 71 -23.11 10.44 7.19
C ASP A 71 -24.35 11.27 6.82
N PRO A 72 -25.57 10.76 7.05
CA PRO A 72 -26.79 11.39 6.56
C PRO A 72 -27.15 12.69 7.31
N VAL A 73 -26.54 12.96 8.47
CA VAL A 73 -26.83 14.14 9.30
C VAL A 73 -25.82 15.24 9.05
N THR A 74 -24.54 14.87 8.98
CA THR A 74 -23.42 15.82 8.87
C THR A 74 -22.91 15.98 7.44
N GLY A 75 -23.31 15.10 6.51
CA GLY A 75 -22.76 15.04 5.15
C GLY A 75 -21.31 14.55 5.08
N LYS A 76 -20.72 14.15 6.23
CA LYS A 76 -19.34 13.71 6.30
C LYS A 76 -19.15 12.43 5.51
N VAL A 77 -18.14 12.42 4.64
CA VAL A 77 -17.83 11.25 3.84
C VAL A 77 -16.70 10.44 4.49
N THR A 78 -16.94 9.14 4.72
CA THR A 78 -15.88 8.21 5.07
C THR A 78 -15.16 7.77 3.79
N PRO A 79 -13.82 7.86 3.72
CA PRO A 79 -13.06 7.38 2.57
C PRO A 79 -13.25 5.86 2.39
N LYS A 80 -13.22 5.40 1.13
CA LYS A 80 -13.13 3.97 0.81
C LYS A 80 -11.79 3.49 1.33
N LYS A 81 -11.76 2.55 2.28
CA LYS A 81 -10.55 1.78 2.58
C LYS A 81 -10.47 0.65 1.56
N LYS A 82 -9.33 0.46 0.94
CA LYS A 82 -9.09 -0.65 0.01
C LYS A 82 -8.29 -1.75 0.70
N GLY A 83 -8.53 -2.99 0.30
CA GLY A 83 -7.67 -4.11 0.65
C GLY A 83 -6.32 -4.04 -0.06
N LEU A 84 -5.41 -4.90 0.36
CA LEU A 84 -4.08 -5.00 -0.23
C LEU A 84 -4.14 -5.47 -1.69
N ILE A 85 -4.99 -6.44 -2.01
CA ILE A 85 -5.12 -6.96 -3.38
C ILE A 85 -5.71 -5.87 -4.29
N GLU A 86 -6.82 -5.24 -3.90
CA GLU A 86 -7.40 -4.16 -4.70
C GLU A 86 -6.42 -3.00 -4.88
N THR A 87 -5.70 -2.61 -3.82
CA THR A 87 -4.69 -1.55 -3.89
C THR A 87 -3.57 -1.91 -4.87
N ALA A 88 -3.11 -3.16 -4.84
CA ALA A 88 -2.07 -3.66 -5.75
C ALA A 88 -2.54 -3.66 -7.21
N GLU A 89 -3.75 -4.14 -7.48
CA GLU A 89 -4.34 -4.15 -8.83
C GLU A 89 -4.48 -2.74 -9.40
N ASP A 90 -5.01 -1.80 -8.60
CA ASP A 90 -5.14 -0.39 -9.01
C ASP A 90 -3.78 0.24 -9.32
N GLN A 91 -2.75 -0.04 -8.51
CA GLN A 91 -1.41 0.47 -8.71
C GLN A 91 -0.79 -0.07 -10.00
N VAL A 92 -0.94 -1.36 -10.29
CA VAL A 92 -0.47 -1.98 -11.53
C VAL A 92 -1.21 -1.41 -12.74
N GLU A 93 -2.53 -1.26 -12.67
CA GLU A 93 -3.32 -0.65 -13.75
C GLU A 93 -2.91 0.80 -13.99
N ALA A 94 -2.73 1.59 -12.93
CA ALA A 94 -2.31 2.97 -13.01
C ALA A 94 -0.96 3.13 -13.71
N VAL A 95 0.03 2.28 -13.39
CA VAL A 95 1.34 2.29 -14.04
C VAL A 95 1.26 1.81 -15.48
N ARG A 96 0.53 0.74 -15.77
CA ARG A 96 0.33 0.27 -17.16
C ARG A 96 -0.29 1.35 -18.05
N ALA A 97 -1.26 2.10 -17.50
CA ALA A 97 -1.94 3.17 -18.23
C ALA A 97 -1.03 4.36 -18.59
N THR A 98 0.16 4.50 -17.98
CA THR A 98 1.14 5.51 -18.42
C THR A 98 1.94 5.07 -19.66
N GLY A 99 1.90 3.78 -20.00
CA GLY A 99 2.76 3.19 -21.03
C GLY A 99 4.24 3.08 -20.62
N THR A 100 4.54 3.18 -19.32
CA THR A 100 5.90 3.00 -18.79
C THR A 100 6.05 1.64 -18.12
N ASP A 101 7.27 1.11 -18.12
CA ASP A 101 7.65 -0.10 -17.37
C ASP A 101 8.26 0.26 -16.00
N THR A 102 7.78 1.35 -15.37
CA THR A 102 8.29 1.79 -14.07
C THR A 102 8.03 0.70 -13.02
N PRO A 103 9.06 0.16 -12.34
CA PRO A 103 8.86 -0.88 -11.34
C PRO A 103 8.01 -0.41 -10.16
N ILE A 104 7.25 -1.34 -9.57
CA ILE A 104 6.51 -1.14 -8.33
C ILE A 104 7.13 -2.02 -7.25
N GLN A 105 7.46 -1.43 -6.11
CA GLN A 105 8.07 -2.13 -4.97
C GLN A 105 7.22 -1.95 -3.71
N TRP A 106 6.88 -3.06 -3.08
CA TRP A 106 6.21 -3.08 -1.78
C TRP A 106 7.17 -3.56 -0.69
N HIS A 107 7.50 -2.68 0.24
CA HIS A 107 8.35 -2.97 1.38
C HIS A 107 7.51 -3.37 2.60
N ILE A 108 7.63 -4.62 3.02
CA ILE A 108 6.77 -5.22 4.03
C ILE A 108 7.55 -5.43 5.32
N ALA A 109 7.06 -4.86 6.41
CA ALA A 109 7.72 -4.88 7.71
C ALA A 109 7.72 -6.26 8.35
N GLU A 110 6.62 -6.99 8.18
CA GLU A 110 6.35 -8.24 8.89
C GLU A 110 6.49 -9.43 7.96
N LYS A 111 7.28 -10.42 8.38
CA LYS A 111 7.64 -11.58 7.56
C LYS A 111 6.43 -12.41 7.14
N ASP A 112 5.45 -12.58 8.03
CA ASP A 112 4.31 -13.45 7.73
C ASP A 112 3.37 -12.80 6.71
N THR A 113 3.18 -11.47 6.80
CA THR A 113 2.52 -10.68 5.75
C THR A 113 3.24 -10.82 4.40
N PHE A 114 4.57 -10.74 4.40
CA PHE A 114 5.37 -10.92 3.18
C PHE A 114 5.19 -12.32 2.59
N ASP A 115 5.33 -13.37 3.40
CA ASP A 115 5.20 -14.76 2.95
C ASP A 115 3.79 -15.03 2.40
N THR A 116 2.75 -14.48 3.05
CA THR A 116 1.37 -14.62 2.58
C THR A 116 1.13 -13.95 1.23
N LEU A 117 1.61 -12.71 1.04
CA LEU A 117 1.48 -12.04 -0.25
C LEU A 117 2.30 -12.74 -1.33
N ARG A 118 3.46 -13.32 -0.97
CA ARG A 118 4.27 -14.11 -1.89
C ARG A 118 3.59 -15.40 -2.32
N GLU A 119 2.92 -16.08 -1.40
CA GLU A 119 2.07 -17.24 -1.72
C GLU A 119 0.93 -16.82 -2.66
N LYS A 120 0.28 -15.68 -2.42
CA LYS A 120 -0.77 -15.17 -3.31
C LYS A 120 -0.25 -14.84 -4.71
N GLN A 121 0.96 -14.31 -4.86
CA GLN A 121 1.60 -14.17 -6.17
C GLN A 121 1.77 -15.51 -6.87
N TYR A 122 2.19 -16.55 -6.14
CA TYR A 122 2.36 -17.90 -6.68
C TYR A 122 1.04 -18.50 -7.19
N TRP A 123 -0.06 -18.25 -6.47
CA TRP A 123 -1.40 -18.68 -6.87
C TRP A 123 -2.09 -17.76 -7.91
N GLY A 124 -1.45 -16.65 -8.30
CA GLY A 124 -2.04 -15.66 -9.23
C GLY A 124 -3.16 -14.81 -8.62
N GLU A 125 -3.26 -14.76 -7.29
CA GLU A 125 -4.23 -13.96 -6.54
C GLU A 125 -3.70 -12.56 -6.16
N PHE A 126 -2.41 -12.30 -6.39
CA PHE A 126 -1.77 -11.01 -6.19
C PHE A 126 -0.89 -10.69 -7.41
N PRO A 127 -0.87 -9.44 -7.90
CA PRO A 127 -0.11 -9.08 -9.10
C PRO A 127 1.38 -9.42 -8.98
N VAL A 128 1.92 -10.10 -9.99
CA VAL A 128 3.34 -10.52 -10.04
C VAL A 128 4.26 -9.37 -10.42
N GLU A 129 3.70 -8.27 -10.95
CA GLU A 129 4.39 -7.04 -11.33
C GLU A 129 4.89 -6.23 -10.14
N ILE A 130 4.31 -6.46 -8.95
CA ILE A 130 4.77 -5.83 -7.72
C ILE A 130 5.90 -6.68 -7.15
N GLU A 131 7.08 -6.07 -7.03
CA GLU A 131 8.18 -6.68 -6.31
C GLU A 131 7.93 -6.57 -4.81
N LEU A 132 7.76 -7.72 -4.15
CA LEU A 132 7.64 -7.80 -2.70
C LEU A 132 9.05 -7.85 -2.09
N ILE A 133 9.32 -6.98 -1.11
CA ILE A 133 10.59 -6.90 -0.41
C ILE A 133 10.33 -6.93 1.10
N HIS A 134 10.81 -7.95 1.81
CA HIS A 134 10.77 -7.96 3.27
C HIS A 134 11.80 -6.99 3.83
N THR A 135 11.33 -5.94 4.51
CA THR A 135 12.17 -4.87 5.08
C THR A 135 11.82 -4.68 6.55
N PRO A 136 12.51 -5.34 7.50
CA PRO A 136 12.21 -5.19 8.92
C PRO A 136 12.37 -3.75 9.42
N PRO A 137 11.58 -3.30 10.41
CA PRO A 137 11.84 -2.03 11.09
C PRO A 137 13.19 -2.05 11.81
N ASN A 138 13.89 -0.91 11.82
CA ASN A 138 15.15 -0.70 12.55
C ASN A 138 14.98 -0.73 14.08
#